data_AF-A0AAW2CYQ6-F1
#
_entry.id   AF-A0AAW2CYQ6-F1
#
_cell.length_a   1.000
_cell.length_b   1.000
_cell.length_c   1.000
_cell.angle_alpha   90.00
_cell.angle_beta   90.00
_cell.angle_gamma   90.00
#
_symmetry.space_group_name_H-M   'P 1'
#
loop_
_entity.id
_entity.type
_entity.pdbx_description
1 polymer ?
#
loop_
_entity_poly.entity_id
_entity_poly.type
_entity_poly.pdbx_seq_one_letter_code
_entity_poly.pdbx_strand_id
1 'polypeptide(L)' 'MARRSVPVLKLLLSNSPILNQTRSVTYMPRPGDGAPLAVMLIPGDMIGPLVTGVVEQVMEAMHALVYFER' A
#
# COMPACT_ATOMS: atom_id res chain seq x y z
N MET A 1 -50.84 35.06 -10.18
CA MET A 1 -49.39 34.88 -10.47
C MET A 1 -48.61 35.13 -9.19
N ALA A 2 -48.07 34.09 -8.55
CA ALA A 2 -47.02 34.21 -7.52
C ALA A 2 -46.37 32.82 -7.35
N ARG A 3 -45.12 32.69 -7.80
CA ARG A 3 -44.32 31.46 -7.75
C ARG A 3 -43.45 31.46 -6.49
N ARG A 4 -43.39 30.29 -5.83
CA ARG A 4 -42.27 29.68 -5.07
C ARG A 4 -41.60 30.46 -3.94
N SER A 5 -41.47 29.81 -2.77
CA SER A 5 -40.14 29.36 -2.27
C SER A 5 -40.23 28.68 -0.90
N VAL A 6 -40.32 27.35 -0.88
CA VAL A 6 -39.89 26.57 0.30
C VAL A 6 -39.41 25.19 -0.15
N PRO A 7 -38.11 25.05 -0.44
CA PRO A 7 -37.45 23.77 -0.16
C PRO A 7 -36.12 23.96 0.61
N VAL A 8 -35.89 25.12 1.22
CA VAL A 8 -34.63 25.40 1.94
C VAL A 8 -34.56 24.61 3.25
N LEU A 9 -35.67 24.48 3.97
CA LEU A 9 -35.69 23.72 5.24
C LEU A 9 -35.53 22.20 5.05
N LYS A 10 -35.83 21.65 3.85
CA LYS A 10 -35.59 20.24 3.55
C LYS A 10 -34.11 19.92 3.30
N LEU A 11 -33.32 20.91 2.85
CA LEU A 11 -31.89 20.74 2.61
C LEU A 11 -31.10 20.61 3.92
N LEU A 12 -31.59 21.20 5.02
CA LEU A 12 -30.95 21.11 6.32
C LEU A 12 -31.17 19.75 7.01
N LEU A 13 -32.32 19.10 6.81
CA LEU A 13 -32.55 17.75 7.36
C LEU A 13 -31.84 16.64 6.58
N SER A 14 -31.57 16.84 5.28
CA SER A 14 -30.86 15.85 4.45
C SER A 14 -29.35 15.82 4.65
N ASN A 15 -28.76 16.80 5.34
CA ASN A 15 -27.32 16.91 5.51
C ASN A 15 -26.89 16.70 6.97
N SER A 16 -27.19 15.52 7.49
CA SER A 16 -26.61 15.02 8.74
C SER A 16 -25.49 14.02 8.44
N PRO A 17 -24.24 14.44 8.16
CA PRO A 17 -23.13 13.49 8.00
C PRO A 17 -22.58 12.97 9.35
N ILE A 18 -23.27 13.20 10.46
CA ILE A 18 -22.63 13.21 11.80
C ILE A 18 -22.88 11.94 12.64
N LEU A 19 -23.79 11.04 12.28
CA LEU A 19 -24.09 9.88 13.13
C LEU A 19 -24.11 8.57 12.32
N ASN A 20 -23.11 7.73 12.58
CA ASN A 20 -22.98 6.30 12.22
C ASN A 20 -21.96 5.93 11.15
N GLN A 21 -20.75 6.45 11.25
CA GLN A 21 -19.61 5.63 10.82
C GLN A 21 -18.40 5.73 11.77
N THR A 22 -18.60 5.32 13.02
CA THR A 22 -17.52 4.87 13.92
C THR A 22 -17.00 3.51 13.47
N ARG A 23 -16.35 3.48 12.32
CA ARG A 23 -15.45 2.38 11.97
C ARG A 23 -14.09 3.03 11.90
N SER A 24 -13.20 2.68 12.81
CA SER A 24 -11.79 3.02 12.69
C SER A 24 -11.27 2.32 11.42
N VAL A 25 -11.36 3.01 10.29
CA VAL A 25 -10.70 2.56 9.07
C VAL A 25 -9.23 2.90 9.26
N THR A 26 -8.50 2.01 9.90
CA THR A 26 -7.04 2.00 9.81
C THR A 26 -6.73 1.57 8.39
N TYR A 27 -6.61 2.54 7.49
CA TYR A 27 -6.07 2.26 6.17
C TYR A 27 -4.61 1.90 6.35
N MET A 28 -4.35 0.62 6.58
CA MET A 28 -3.03 0.04 6.36
C MET A 28 -2.76 0.22 4.87
N PRO A 29 -1.72 0.97 4.48
CA PRO A 29 -1.33 1.05 3.08
C PRO A 29 -1.11 -0.38 2.59
N ARG A 30 -1.48 -0.71 1.34
CA ARG A 30 -1.09 -2.00 0.73
C ARG A 30 0.43 -1.98 0.53
N PRO A 31 1.25 -2.62 1.38
CA PRO A 31 2.69 -2.54 1.26
C PRO A 31 3.10 -3.71 0.37
N GLY A 32 2.90 -3.59 -0.95
CA GLY A 32 3.27 -4.62 -1.93
C GLY A 32 2.98 -6.05 -1.44
N ASP A 33 1.74 -6.34 -1.06
CA ASP A 33 1.22 -7.60 -0.47
C ASP A 33 2.00 -8.26 0.70
N GLY A 34 3.10 -7.66 1.19
CA GLY A 34 4.02 -8.29 2.13
C GLY A 34 4.70 -9.56 1.58
N ALA A 35 4.48 -9.89 0.32
CA ALA A 35 4.99 -11.10 -0.31
C ALA A 35 6.44 -10.86 -0.77
N PRO A 36 7.36 -11.80 -0.52
CA PRO A 36 8.71 -11.74 -1.05
C PRO A 36 8.71 -11.63 -2.58
N LEU A 37 9.48 -10.70 -3.12
CA LEU A 37 9.64 -10.51 -4.57
C LEU A 37 10.70 -11.45 -5.13
N ALA A 38 10.36 -12.17 -6.18
CA ALA A 38 11.28 -13.01 -6.93
C ALA A 38 12.19 -12.12 -7.78
N VAL A 39 13.51 -12.26 -7.63
CA VAL A 39 14.48 -11.56 -8.47
C VAL A 39 15.52 -12.55 -8.96
N MET A 40 15.79 -12.54 -10.26
CA MET A 40 16.86 -13.35 -10.83
C MET A 40 18.21 -12.67 -10.56
N LEU A 41 19.11 -13.36 -9.85
CA LEU A 41 20.47 -12.90 -9.64
C LEU A 41 21.40 -13.58 -10.64
N ILE A 42 22.01 -12.77 -11.51
CA ILE A 42 22.99 -13.27 -12.49
C ILE A 42 24.38 -13.03 -11.91
N PRO A 43 25.12 -14.09 -11.52
CA PRO A 43 26.42 -13.94 -10.85
C PRO A 43 27.51 -13.34 -11.75
N GLY A 44 27.41 -13.51 -13.08
CA GLY A 44 28.49 -13.09 -13.99
C GLY A 44 29.80 -13.87 -13.75
N ASP A 45 30.91 -13.34 -14.26
CA ASP A 45 32.23 -13.99 -14.20
C ASP A 45 33.20 -13.29 -13.23
N MET A 46 34.36 -13.91 -12.99
CA MET A 46 35.45 -13.38 -12.16
C MET A 46 35.03 -13.13 -10.70
N ILE A 47 34.95 -11.86 -10.30
CA ILE A 47 34.56 -11.43 -8.95
C ILE A 47 33.04 -11.46 -8.74
N GLY A 48 32.28 -11.67 -9.81
CA GLY A 48 30.83 -11.70 -9.82
C GLY A 48 30.21 -12.57 -8.72
N PRO A 49 30.54 -13.89 -8.64
CA PRO A 49 30.04 -14.77 -7.59
C PRO A 49 30.37 -14.31 -6.16
N LEU A 50 31.52 -13.66 -5.97
CA LEU A 50 31.95 -13.15 -4.67
C LEU A 50 31.08 -11.95 -4.26
N VAL A 51 30.80 -11.05 -5.18
CA VAL A 51 29.95 -9.88 -4.92
C VAL A 51 28.49 -10.30 -4.75
N THR A 52 27.97 -11.17 -5.60
CA THR A 52 26.58 -11.63 -5.51
C THR A 52 26.31 -12.39 -4.22
N GLY A 53 27.26 -13.20 -3.74
CA GLY A 53 27.15 -13.85 -2.43
C GLY A 53 27.08 -12.87 -1.25
N VAL A 54 27.81 -11.74 -1.32
CA VAL A 54 27.72 -10.68 -0.29
C VAL A 54 26.37 -9.95 -0.37
N VAL A 55 25.86 -9.70 -1.58
CA VAL A 55 24.54 -9.07 -1.77
C VAL A 55 23.44 -9.93 -1.17
N GLU A 56 23.49 -11.25 -1.37
CA GLU A 56 22.56 -12.20 -0.73
C GLU A 56 22.59 -12.07 0.80
N GLN A 57 23.79 -12.06 1.40
CA GLN A 57 23.96 -11.92 2.86
C GLN A 57 23.42 -10.59 3.39
N VAL A 58 23.63 -9.49 2.67
CA VAL A 58 23.12 -8.17 3.07
C VAL A 58 21.59 -8.14 3.01
N MET A 59 21.00 -8.68 1.94
CA MET A 59 19.54 -8.73 1.79
C MET A 59 18.89 -9.58 2.90
N GLU A 60 19.53 -10.69 3.27
CA GLU A 60 19.11 -11.54 4.38
C GLU A 60 19.18 -10.80 5.72
N ALA A 61 20.31 -10.13 6.02
CA ALA A 61 20.51 -9.38 7.25
C ALA A 61 19.56 -8.18 7.40
N MET A 62 19.13 -7.60 6.28
CA MET A 62 18.14 -6.52 6.26
C MET A 62 16.70 -7.01 6.38
N HIS A 63 16.47 -8.33 6.39
CA HIS A 63 15.15 -8.94 6.25
C HIS A 63 14.38 -8.35 5.05
N ALA A 64 15.08 -8.17 3.94
CA ALA A 64 14.47 -7.64 2.72
C ALA A 64 13.42 -8.63 2.19
N LEU A 65 12.28 -8.10 1.72
CA LEU A 65 11.22 -8.91 1.10
C LEU A 65 11.57 -9.30 -0.34
N VAL A 66 12.73 -9.93 -0.53
CA VAL A 66 13.25 -10.33 -1.84
C VAL A 66 13.89 -11.71 -1.71
N TYR A 67 13.65 -12.59 -2.68
CA TYR A 67 14.36 -13.87 -2.79
C TYR A 67 14.98 -13.99 -4.17
N PHE A 68 16.13 -14.65 -4.22
CA PHE A 68 16.85 -14.85 -5.47
C PHE A 68 16.45 -16.18 -6.11
N GLU A 69 15.99 -16.13 -7.36
CA GLU A 69 15.79 -17.32 -8.17
C GLU A 69 17.15 -17.91 -8.57
N ARG A 70 17.28 -19.23 -8.49
CA ARG A 70 18.50 -19.99 -8.77
C ARG A 70 18.46 -20.65 -10.12
#